data_AF-A0A929N0K0-F1
#
_entry.id   AF-A0A929N0K0-F1
#
_cell.length_a   1.000
_cell.length_b   1.000
_cell.length_c   1.000
_cell.angle_alpha   90.00
_cell.angle_beta   90.00
_cell.angle_gamma   90.00
#
_symmetry.space_group_name_H-M   'P 1'
#
loop_
_entity.id
_entity.type
_entity.pdbx_description
1 polymer ?
#
loop_
_entity_poly.entity_id
_entity_poly.type
_entity_poly.pdbx_seq_one_letter_code
_entity_poly.pdbx_strand_id
1 'polypeptide(L)'
;MGKAVILDEVHAADTYMGIYLKAALTWLGMYRIPVVLLSATLPAERRIELAEAYRRGRCHREVDDRARLDGNIGYPVLTTVSRGGQEVDIHIVGGGGPEARRTILPLVAQSPQDLVPTLDEALAQGGCAVVIRNTVKDAQATYDALAPHFGADGVTLLHSRFIATDRAERDERMLRLFGKDSAERPHRHVVVATQVIEQSLDVDFDVMITDPAPMDLVLQRIGRLHRHPGRERPSGLREARCHVMVADTGSAPWAYSGGTDVVYERSHVLRALGILADRGRIGVERPGDYAELTQLAYSDEVVGPATWAGALQEAKREARNNANTAVDRARTWCLTGPRLPQWDAGKLEDSFVGNASTGDGAPKGRQAAAQAAVRDSEDQIPVLLVAVDPGMGCVPIKPPWQVDTDGETIPIDVSTWPSPGLVREMRTWSVSLPPWPFRETGKAIDEVVDAVACAIWDDEATRDWECLEHPLLRGELVLAMNKTDEGSTRLERDLLKCHLIYTQERGLEVRAR
;
A
#
# COMPACT_ATOMS: atom_id res chain seq x y z
N MET A 1 -4.38 -33.33 -0.15
CA MET A 1 -4.88 -32.25 0.74
C MET A 1 -4.11 -32.32 2.05
N GLY A 2 -3.44 -31.25 2.48
CA GLY A 2 -2.55 -31.33 3.64
C GLY A 2 -1.80 -30.04 3.98
N LYS A 3 -2.38 -28.87 3.68
CA LYS A 3 -1.80 -27.57 4.01
C LYS A 3 -2.76 -26.82 4.91
N ALA A 4 -2.25 -26.12 5.92
CA ALA A 4 -2.97 -25.05 6.59
C ALA A 4 -2.71 -23.74 5.84
N VAL A 5 -3.67 -22.81 5.88
CA VAL A 5 -3.54 -21.48 5.28
C VAL A 5 -3.33 -20.48 6.40
N ILE A 6 -2.28 -19.66 6.30
CA ILE A 6 -2.03 -18.55 7.22
C ILE A 6 -2.18 -17.28 6.38
N LEU A 7 -3.10 -16.41 6.79
CA LEU A 7 -3.28 -15.08 6.20
C LEU A 7 -2.80 -14.06 7.21
N ASP A 8 -1.73 -13.36 6.86
CA ASP A 8 -1.14 -12.31 7.68
C ASP A 8 -1.74 -10.94 7.33
N GLU A 9 -1.75 -10.02 8.29
CA GLU A 9 -2.24 -8.64 8.16
C GLU A 9 -3.63 -8.48 7.53
N VAL A 10 -4.61 -9.28 7.98
CA VAL A 10 -5.96 -9.29 7.39
C VAL A 10 -6.75 -7.98 7.57
N HIS A 11 -6.29 -7.05 8.41
CA HIS A 11 -6.86 -5.70 8.50
C HIS A 11 -6.57 -4.84 7.26
N ALA A 12 -5.49 -5.11 6.54
CA ALA A 12 -5.14 -4.38 5.32
C ALA A 12 -6.10 -4.67 4.15
N ALA A 13 -6.96 -5.70 4.27
CA ALA A 13 -7.96 -5.99 3.26
C ALA A 13 -9.09 -4.95 3.29
N ASP A 14 -9.10 -4.09 2.27
CA ASP A 14 -10.16 -3.10 2.02
C ASP A 14 -11.56 -3.74 1.82
N THR A 15 -12.57 -2.92 1.57
CA THR A 15 -13.96 -3.35 1.36
C THR A 15 -14.07 -4.35 0.20
N TYR A 16 -13.32 -4.14 -0.88
CA TYR A 16 -13.35 -4.96 -2.09
C TYR A 16 -12.64 -6.30 -1.87
N MET A 17 -11.39 -6.27 -1.42
CA MET A 17 -10.60 -7.45 -1.05
C MET A 17 -11.27 -8.27 0.04
N GLY A 18 -12.03 -7.62 0.93
CA GLY A 18 -12.88 -8.27 1.89
C GLY A 18 -13.90 -9.23 1.30
N ILE A 19 -14.42 -8.96 0.10
CA ILE A 19 -15.37 -9.84 -0.58
C ILE A 19 -14.65 -11.11 -1.05
N TYR A 20 -13.47 -10.98 -1.66
CA TYR A 20 -12.64 -12.11 -2.09
C TYR A 20 -12.15 -12.93 -0.90
N LEU A 21 -11.74 -12.28 0.18
CA LEU A 21 -11.33 -12.95 1.41
C LEU A 21 -12.50 -13.76 2.00
N LYS A 22 -13.70 -13.19 2.08
CA LYS A 22 -14.90 -13.93 2.52
C LYS A 22 -15.23 -15.11 1.60
N ALA A 23 -15.09 -14.92 0.28
CA ALA A 23 -15.26 -15.99 -0.68
C ALA A 23 -14.27 -17.13 -0.46
N ALA A 24 -12.98 -16.80 -0.39
CA ALA A 24 -11.90 -17.75 -0.16
C ALA A 24 -12.10 -18.50 1.16
N LEU A 25 -12.42 -17.82 2.25
CA LEU A 25 -12.71 -18.44 3.54
C LEU A 25 -13.89 -19.42 3.46
N THR A 26 -14.94 -19.08 2.72
CA THR A 26 -16.08 -19.98 2.48
C THR A 26 -15.61 -21.27 1.79
N TRP A 27 -14.83 -21.15 0.72
CA TRP A 27 -14.27 -22.31 0.02
C TRP A 27 -13.33 -23.14 0.91
N LEU A 28 -12.42 -22.50 1.64
CA LEU A 28 -11.51 -23.17 2.57
C LEU A 28 -12.29 -23.94 3.65
N GLY A 29 -13.38 -23.37 4.15
CA GLY A 29 -14.31 -24.01 5.07
C GLY A 29 -14.98 -25.26 4.48
N MET A 30 -15.44 -25.20 3.22
CA MET A 30 -16.02 -26.35 2.51
C MET A 30 -15.02 -27.50 2.35
N TYR A 31 -13.77 -27.16 2.00
CA TYR A 31 -12.67 -28.14 1.90
C TYR A 31 -12.11 -28.57 3.26
N ARG A 32 -12.61 -28.01 4.38
CA ARG A 32 -12.16 -28.27 5.75
C ARG A 32 -10.67 -28.00 5.94
N ILE A 33 -10.16 -26.97 5.26
CA ILE A 33 -8.76 -26.54 5.34
C ILE A 33 -8.59 -25.65 6.59
N PRO A 34 -7.66 -25.96 7.51
CA PRO A 34 -7.38 -25.09 8.64
C PRO A 34 -6.89 -23.72 8.19
N VAL A 35 -7.42 -22.66 8.79
CA VAL A 35 -7.04 -21.27 8.51
C VAL A 35 -6.64 -20.56 9.79
N VAL A 36 -5.54 -19.81 9.74
CA VAL A 36 -5.12 -18.87 10.79
C VAL A 36 -5.12 -17.47 10.17
N LEU A 37 -5.83 -16.54 10.83
CA LEU A 37 -5.85 -15.13 10.43
C LEU A 37 -5.08 -14.34 11.48
N LEU A 38 -4.09 -13.56 11.05
CA LEU A 38 -3.31 -12.67 11.91
C LEU A 38 -3.65 -11.22 11.59
N SER A 39 -3.76 -10.40 12.63
CA SER A 39 -3.99 -8.97 12.49
C SER A 39 -3.48 -8.22 13.72
N ALA A 40 -2.89 -7.05 13.51
CA ALA A 40 -2.58 -6.12 14.60
C ALA A 40 -3.84 -5.75 15.40
N THR A 41 -4.89 -5.24 14.75
CA THR A 41 -6.21 -5.06 15.37
C THR A 41 -7.30 -5.45 14.38
N LEU A 42 -8.51 -5.76 14.83
CA LEU A 42 -9.61 -6.04 13.91
C LEU A 42 -10.96 -5.57 14.50
N PRO A 43 -11.68 -4.66 13.81
CA PRO A 43 -13.01 -4.22 14.23
C PRO A 43 -13.96 -5.40 14.43
N ALA A 44 -14.93 -5.23 15.34
CA ALA A 44 -15.90 -6.27 15.68
C ALA A 44 -16.65 -6.81 14.45
N GLU A 45 -17.19 -5.92 13.61
CA GLU A 45 -17.91 -6.32 12.40
C GLU A 45 -17.05 -7.19 11.48
N ARG A 46 -15.78 -6.82 11.29
CA ARG A 46 -14.86 -7.58 10.44
C ARG A 46 -14.53 -8.95 11.01
N ARG A 47 -14.31 -9.07 12.33
CA ARG A 47 -14.14 -10.39 12.98
C ARG A 47 -15.35 -11.28 12.76
N ILE A 48 -16.55 -10.74 12.95
CA ILE A 48 -17.83 -11.46 12.77
C ILE A 48 -17.92 -11.97 11.33
N GLU A 49 -17.73 -11.08 10.36
CA GLU A 49 -17.82 -11.41 8.93
C GLU A 49 -16.87 -12.54 8.51
N LEU A 50 -15.62 -12.52 8.96
CA LEU A 50 -14.62 -13.54 8.60
C LEU A 50 -14.92 -14.89 9.25
N ALA A 51 -15.34 -14.90 10.52
CA ALA A 51 -15.74 -16.12 11.22
C ALA A 51 -16.99 -16.75 10.57
N GLU A 52 -17.99 -15.93 10.23
CA GLU A 52 -19.20 -16.36 9.53
C GLU A 52 -18.88 -16.93 8.16
N ALA A 53 -17.99 -16.30 7.38
CA ALA A 53 -17.62 -16.77 6.04
C ALA A 53 -17.02 -18.19 6.08
N TYR A 54 -16.05 -18.44 6.95
CA TYR A 54 -15.44 -19.77 7.08
C TYR A 54 -16.47 -20.83 7.55
N ARG A 55 -17.32 -20.48 8.52
CA ARG A 55 -18.35 -21.38 9.06
C ARG A 55 -19.45 -21.70 8.07
N ARG A 56 -19.85 -20.74 7.25
CA ARG A 56 -20.82 -20.93 6.17
C ARG A 56 -20.37 -22.05 5.23
N GLY A 57 -19.09 -22.05 4.86
CA GLY A 57 -18.51 -23.15 4.09
C GLY A 57 -18.44 -24.47 4.86
N ARG A 58 -18.13 -24.40 6.16
CA ARG A 58 -17.92 -25.58 7.00
C ARG A 58 -19.21 -26.32 7.39
N CYS A 59 -20.30 -25.59 7.62
CA CYS A 59 -21.55 -26.07 8.21
C CYS A 59 -22.76 -25.94 7.29
N HIS A 60 -22.63 -25.29 6.13
CA HIS A 60 -23.73 -25.00 5.20
C HIS A 60 -24.91 -24.26 5.84
N ARG A 61 -24.64 -23.47 6.89
CA ARG A 61 -25.62 -22.66 7.64
C ARG A 61 -25.01 -21.32 8.01
N GLU A 62 -25.85 -20.29 8.07
CA GLU A 62 -25.51 -19.05 8.75
C GLU A 62 -25.75 -19.24 10.25
N VAL A 63 -24.79 -18.80 11.05
CA VAL A 63 -24.89 -18.83 12.51
C VAL A 63 -24.56 -17.43 13.00
N ASP A 64 -25.51 -16.82 13.70
CA ASP A 64 -25.38 -15.47 14.24
C ASP A 64 -24.70 -15.52 15.61
N ASP A 65 -23.42 -15.15 15.64
CA ASP A 65 -22.62 -15.01 16.87
C ASP A 65 -22.31 -13.54 17.18
N ARG A 66 -23.07 -12.60 16.60
CA ARG A 66 -22.88 -11.15 16.84
C ARG A 66 -22.84 -10.86 18.34
N ALA A 67 -23.77 -11.41 19.11
CA ALA A 67 -23.82 -11.18 20.56
C ALA A 67 -22.53 -11.57 21.31
N ARG A 68 -21.72 -12.50 20.80
CA ARG A 68 -20.46 -12.92 21.43
C ARG A 68 -19.24 -12.15 20.92
N LEU A 69 -19.26 -11.79 19.65
CA LEU A 69 -18.12 -11.20 18.97
C LEU A 69 -18.23 -9.68 18.78
N ASP A 70 -19.35 -9.06 19.14
CA ASP A 70 -19.55 -7.63 19.02
C ASP A 70 -18.78 -6.82 20.08
N GLY A 71 -18.50 -5.56 19.76
CA GLY A 71 -17.79 -4.64 20.64
C GLY A 71 -16.36 -5.05 21.00
N ASN A 72 -15.92 -4.59 22.18
CA ASN A 72 -14.60 -4.85 22.72
C ASN A 72 -14.59 -6.15 23.54
N ILE A 73 -13.99 -7.20 22.97
CA ILE A 73 -13.86 -8.53 23.57
C ILE A 73 -12.54 -8.73 24.34
N GLY A 74 -11.81 -7.64 24.58
CA GLY A 74 -10.45 -7.66 25.13
C GLY A 74 -9.36 -7.71 24.06
N TYR A 75 -8.14 -7.36 24.44
CA TYR A 75 -6.97 -7.38 23.56
C TYR A 75 -5.68 -7.50 24.39
N PRO A 76 -4.67 -8.30 23.97
CA PRO A 76 -4.67 -9.20 22.82
C PRO A 76 -5.67 -10.37 22.97
N VAL A 77 -6.22 -10.85 21.85
CA VAL A 77 -7.30 -11.85 21.87
C VAL A 77 -7.15 -12.87 20.75
N LEU A 78 -7.46 -14.14 21.06
CA LEU A 78 -7.58 -15.23 20.10
C LEU A 78 -9.05 -15.64 19.98
N THR A 79 -9.59 -15.55 18.77
CA THR A 79 -10.91 -16.08 18.43
C THR A 79 -10.74 -17.41 17.71
N THR A 80 -11.36 -18.47 18.23
CA THR A 80 -11.27 -19.82 17.66
C THR A 80 -12.63 -20.32 17.24
N VAL A 81 -12.71 -20.94 16.06
CA VAL A 81 -13.90 -21.67 15.59
C VAL A 81 -13.66 -23.16 15.79
N SER A 82 -14.60 -23.86 16.43
CA SER A 82 -14.46 -25.30 16.70
C SER A 82 -14.34 -26.13 15.41
N ARG A 83 -13.77 -27.34 15.50
CA ARG A 83 -13.59 -28.24 14.32
C ARG A 83 -14.91 -28.54 13.60
N GLY A 84 -16.02 -28.58 14.34
CA GLY A 84 -17.37 -28.75 13.81
C GLY A 84 -17.93 -27.50 13.14
N GLY A 85 -17.31 -26.34 13.34
CA GLY A 85 -17.75 -25.04 12.88
C GLY A 85 -18.95 -24.49 13.66
N GLN A 86 -19.32 -25.10 14.79
CA GLN A 86 -20.55 -24.75 15.51
C GLN A 86 -20.34 -23.73 16.62
N GLU A 87 -19.17 -23.72 17.25
CA GLU A 87 -18.88 -22.88 18.42
C GLU A 87 -17.74 -21.91 18.11
N VAL A 88 -17.86 -20.71 18.68
CA VAL A 88 -16.81 -19.70 18.69
C VAL A 88 -16.43 -19.42 20.13
N ASP A 89 -15.14 -19.51 20.41
CA ASP A 89 -14.54 -19.23 21.72
C ASP A 89 -13.58 -18.04 21.64
N ILE A 90 -13.48 -17.32 22.75
CA ILE A 90 -12.66 -16.12 22.89
C ILE A 90 -11.67 -16.35 24.03
N HIS A 91 -10.40 -16.20 23.73
CA HIS A 91 -9.32 -16.35 24.70
C HIS A 91 -8.54 -15.04 24.76
N ILE A 92 -8.75 -14.26 25.82
CA ILE A 92 -7.94 -13.06 26.08
C ILE A 92 -6.57 -13.53 26.55
N VAL A 93 -5.53 -13.10 25.85
CA VAL A 93 -4.16 -13.49 26.16
C VAL A 93 -3.55 -12.39 27.01
N GLY A 94 -3.15 -12.74 28.24
CA GLY A 94 -2.34 -11.85 29.06
C GLY A 94 -0.94 -11.69 28.45
N GLY A 95 -0.50 -10.44 28.23
CA GLY A 95 0.79 -10.14 27.62
C GLY A 95 0.84 -8.76 26.99
N GLY A 96 2.01 -8.37 26.49
CA GLY A 96 2.31 -7.02 26.03
C GLY A 96 2.81 -6.18 27.19
N GLY A 97 4.13 -6.22 27.43
CA GLY A 97 4.76 -5.34 28.41
C GLY A 97 4.50 -3.86 28.10
N PRO A 98 4.83 -2.95 29.02
CA PRO A 98 4.65 -1.51 28.78
C PRO A 98 5.36 -1.11 27.49
N GLU A 99 4.61 -0.64 26.50
CA GLU A 99 5.17 0.01 25.33
C GLU A 99 5.58 1.44 25.70
N ALA A 100 6.46 2.05 24.88
CA ALA A 100 6.67 3.48 24.98
C ALA A 100 5.35 4.20 24.71
N ARG A 101 4.93 5.07 25.64
CA ARG A 101 3.74 5.90 25.46
C ARG A 101 3.91 6.80 24.24
N ARG A 102 3.04 6.62 23.24
CA ARG A 102 2.97 7.40 22.00
C ARG A 102 1.87 8.44 22.11
N THR A 103 2.10 9.62 21.57
CA THR A 103 1.12 10.71 21.55
C THR A 103 0.85 11.15 20.12
N ILE A 104 -0.41 11.12 19.70
CA ILE A 104 -0.88 11.61 18.40
C ILE A 104 -1.42 13.03 18.58
N LEU A 105 -0.96 13.95 17.75
CA LEU A 105 -1.27 15.39 17.79
C LEU A 105 -1.60 15.88 16.38
N PRO A 106 -2.50 16.87 16.20
CA PRO A 106 -2.64 17.54 14.93
C PRO A 106 -1.41 18.42 14.63
N LEU A 107 -1.09 18.60 13.36
CA LEU A 107 -0.10 19.55 12.86
C LEU A 107 -0.68 20.28 11.65
N VAL A 108 -0.70 21.61 11.68
CA VAL A 108 -1.18 22.42 10.55
C VAL A 108 -0.02 22.61 9.56
N ALA A 109 -0.19 22.10 8.35
CA ALA A 109 0.73 22.27 7.23
C ALA A 109 -0.07 22.34 5.91
N GLN A 110 0.03 23.45 5.19
CA GLN A 110 -0.68 23.68 3.94
C GLN A 110 0.13 23.24 2.72
N SER A 111 1.45 23.22 2.87
CA SER A 111 2.40 22.86 1.84
C SER A 111 3.56 22.03 2.40
N PRO A 112 4.29 21.28 1.57
CA PRO A 112 5.48 20.57 2.02
C PRO A 112 6.57 21.49 2.58
N GLN A 113 6.60 22.77 2.16
CA GLN A 113 7.55 23.77 2.66
C GLN A 113 7.33 24.10 4.13
N ASP A 114 6.09 23.99 4.64
CA ASP A 114 5.76 24.25 6.05
C ASP A 114 6.39 23.20 7.00
N LEU A 115 6.79 22.05 6.46
CA LEU A 115 7.45 21.00 7.23
C LEU A 115 8.92 21.29 7.51
N VAL A 116 9.58 22.13 6.69
CA VAL A 116 11.00 22.47 6.84
C VAL A 116 11.28 23.07 8.23
N PRO A 117 10.63 24.20 8.66
CA PRO A 117 10.91 24.77 9.97
C PRO A 117 10.50 23.83 11.11
N THR A 118 9.40 23.09 10.95
CA THR A 118 8.91 22.13 11.95
C THR A 118 9.94 21.03 12.22
N LEU A 119 10.49 20.44 11.16
CA LEU A 119 11.53 19.39 11.26
C LEU A 119 12.88 19.96 11.67
N ASP A 120 13.23 21.18 11.25
CA ASP A 120 14.48 21.83 11.64
C ASP A 120 14.52 22.08 13.15
N GLU A 121 13.43 22.59 13.72
CA GLU A 121 13.28 22.77 15.17
C GLU A 121 13.29 21.43 15.92
N ALA A 122 12.49 20.46 15.45
CA ALA A 122 12.40 19.15 16.10
C ALA A 122 13.74 18.38 16.09
N LEU A 123 14.53 18.54 15.03
CA LEU A 123 15.81 17.84 14.82
C LEU A 123 17.04 18.70 15.15
N ALA A 124 16.86 19.85 15.81
CA ALA A 124 17.95 20.78 16.13
C ALA A 124 19.08 20.16 16.98
N GLN A 125 18.75 19.13 17.78
CA GLN A 125 19.71 18.37 18.59
C GLN A 125 20.05 16.99 18.00
N GLY A 126 19.75 16.79 16.71
CA GLY A 126 19.76 15.49 16.05
C GLY A 126 18.44 14.73 16.21
N GLY A 127 18.43 13.49 15.74
CA GLY A 127 17.28 12.58 15.70
C GLY A 127 16.92 12.15 14.28
N CYS A 128 16.15 11.07 14.18
CA CYS A 128 15.65 10.56 12.92
C CYS A 128 14.13 10.75 12.85
N ALA A 129 13.68 11.49 11.84
CA ALA A 129 12.25 11.70 11.59
C ALA A 129 11.77 10.84 10.41
N VAL A 130 10.48 10.51 10.43
CA VAL A 130 9.78 10.00 9.24
C VAL A 130 8.59 10.91 8.90
N VAL A 131 8.43 11.23 7.62
CA VAL A 131 7.28 11.91 7.04
C VAL A 131 6.56 10.94 6.12
N ILE A 132 5.39 10.46 6.54
CA ILE A 132 4.58 9.51 5.79
C ILE A 132 3.54 10.29 4.97
N ARG A 133 3.62 10.19 3.65
CA ARG A 133 2.70 10.81 2.70
C ARG A 133 1.80 9.74 2.07
N ASN A 134 0.52 10.04 1.87
CA ASN A 134 -0.41 9.04 1.32
C ASN A 134 -0.21 8.79 -0.18
N THR A 135 0.34 9.74 -0.92
CA THR A 135 0.59 9.60 -2.36
C THR A 135 2.07 9.72 -2.70
N VAL A 136 2.50 9.02 -3.75
CA VAL A 136 3.88 9.13 -4.28
C VAL A 136 4.21 10.55 -4.71
N LYS A 137 3.24 11.25 -5.31
CA LYS A 137 3.41 12.65 -5.75
C LYS A 137 3.71 13.56 -4.54
N ASP A 138 2.97 13.41 -3.46
CA ASP A 138 3.19 14.22 -2.24
C ASP A 138 4.50 13.84 -1.54
N ALA A 139 4.90 12.56 -1.57
CA ALA A 139 6.20 12.11 -1.07
C ALA A 139 7.36 12.75 -1.86
N GLN A 140 7.30 12.72 -3.19
CA GLN A 140 8.29 13.36 -4.07
C GLN A 140 8.33 14.88 -3.84
N ALA A 141 7.18 15.55 -3.75
CA ALA A 141 7.12 16.99 -3.47
C ALA A 141 7.68 17.34 -2.08
N THR A 142 7.45 16.48 -1.09
CA THR A 142 8.01 16.65 0.27
C THR A 142 9.52 16.43 0.29
N TYR A 143 10.01 15.42 -0.42
CA TYR A 143 11.45 15.24 -0.61
C TYR A 143 12.11 16.46 -1.25
N ASP A 144 11.50 17.01 -2.31
CA ASP A 144 12.00 18.18 -3.02
C ASP A 144 12.02 19.45 -2.16
N ALA A 145 11.12 19.57 -1.19
CA ALA A 145 11.11 20.67 -0.22
C ALA A 145 12.18 20.50 0.87
N LEU A 146 12.45 19.26 1.31
CA LEU A 146 13.35 18.98 2.43
C LEU A 146 14.82 18.80 2.02
N ALA A 147 15.09 18.15 0.89
CA ALA A 147 16.45 17.81 0.45
C ALA A 147 17.38 19.05 0.31
N PRO A 148 16.93 20.22 -0.20
CA PRO A 148 17.78 21.41 -0.26
C PRO A 148 18.21 21.95 1.11
N HIS A 149 17.40 21.71 2.16
CA HIS A 149 17.66 22.22 3.51
C HIS A 149 18.47 21.23 4.37
N PHE A 150 18.12 19.95 4.31
CA PHE A 150 18.76 18.89 5.12
C PHE A 150 19.95 18.24 4.42
N GLY A 151 20.19 18.56 3.14
CA GLY A 151 21.18 17.91 2.28
C GLY A 151 20.66 16.62 1.65
N ALA A 152 21.13 16.31 0.44
CA ALA A 152 20.69 15.13 -0.31
C ALA A 152 20.92 13.81 0.46
N ASP A 153 22.04 13.72 1.19
CA ASP A 153 22.36 12.53 2.01
C ASP A 153 21.59 12.48 3.34
N GLY A 154 21.04 13.61 3.80
CA GLY A 154 20.26 13.72 5.04
C GLY A 154 18.77 13.43 4.87
N VAL A 155 18.32 13.19 3.62
CA VAL A 155 16.92 12.86 3.30
C VAL A 155 16.87 11.61 2.44
N THR A 156 16.00 10.67 2.79
CA THR A 156 15.74 9.47 1.97
C THR A 156 14.29 9.42 1.54
N LEU A 157 14.05 9.15 0.25
CA LEU A 157 12.71 8.94 -0.31
C LEU A 157 12.43 7.45 -0.53
N LEU A 158 11.26 6.98 -0.06
CA LEU A 158 10.79 5.60 -0.19
C LEU A 158 9.36 5.54 -0.73
N HIS A 159 9.13 4.76 -1.78
CA HIS A 159 7.79 4.47 -2.30
C HIS A 159 7.81 3.30 -3.30
N SER A 160 6.64 2.86 -3.76
CA SER A 160 6.49 1.72 -4.69
C SER A 160 6.99 1.97 -6.12
N ARG A 161 7.21 3.22 -6.53
CA ARG A 161 7.65 3.61 -7.90
C ARG A 161 9.16 3.53 -8.17
N PHE A 162 9.91 2.77 -7.38
CA PHE A 162 11.28 2.38 -7.74
C PHE A 162 11.25 1.02 -8.44
N ILE A 163 12.22 0.78 -9.33
CA ILE A 163 12.44 -0.58 -9.83
C ILE A 163 12.78 -1.51 -8.67
N ALA A 164 12.49 -2.80 -8.80
CA ALA A 164 12.67 -3.76 -7.70
C ALA A 164 14.09 -3.82 -7.15
N THR A 165 15.14 -3.68 -7.98
CA THR A 165 16.53 -3.57 -7.50
C THR A 165 16.75 -2.33 -6.63
N ASP A 166 16.42 -1.14 -7.12
CA ASP A 166 16.60 0.10 -6.36
C ASP A 166 15.79 0.11 -5.06
N ARG A 167 14.62 -0.52 -5.06
CA ARG A 167 13.79 -0.71 -3.86
C ARG A 167 14.47 -1.65 -2.86
N ALA A 168 15.02 -2.77 -3.31
CA ALA A 168 15.75 -3.69 -2.43
C ALA A 168 16.96 -3.02 -1.77
N GLU A 169 17.74 -2.25 -2.53
CA GLU A 169 18.88 -1.48 -2.01
C GLU A 169 18.45 -0.45 -0.96
N ARG A 170 17.32 0.24 -1.20
CA ARG A 170 16.72 1.19 -0.26
C ARG A 170 16.23 0.53 1.01
N ASP A 171 15.51 -0.59 0.91
CA ASP A 171 15.02 -1.33 2.07
C ASP A 171 16.19 -1.84 2.93
N GLU A 172 17.26 -2.33 2.29
CA GLU A 172 18.46 -2.74 2.99
C GLU A 172 19.15 -1.54 3.69
N ARG A 173 19.26 -0.40 3.02
CA ARG A 173 19.77 0.85 3.63
C ARG A 173 18.92 1.28 4.83
N MET A 174 17.61 1.14 4.75
CA MET A 174 16.69 1.46 5.84
C MET A 174 16.90 0.58 7.06
N LEU A 175 17.07 -0.73 6.86
CA LEU A 175 17.39 -1.66 7.95
C LEU A 175 18.76 -1.38 8.55
N ARG A 176 19.78 -1.09 7.72
CA ARG A 176 21.12 -0.71 8.20
C ARG A 176 21.11 0.54 9.07
N LEU A 177 20.34 1.58 8.69
CA LEU A 177 20.33 2.88 9.39
C LEU A 177 19.32 2.97 10.55
N PHE A 178 18.19 2.27 10.47
CA PHE A 178 17.08 2.45 11.42
C PHE A 178 16.61 1.16 12.10
N GLY A 179 17.16 0.01 11.68
CA GLY A 179 16.85 -1.30 12.23
C GLY A 179 17.22 -1.45 13.72
N LYS A 180 16.75 -2.52 14.36
CA LYS A 180 16.94 -2.79 15.79
C LYS A 180 18.40 -2.75 16.22
N ASP A 181 19.26 -3.45 15.49
CA ASP A 181 20.69 -3.60 15.80
C ASP A 181 21.56 -2.64 14.98
N SER A 182 20.99 -1.53 14.49
CA SER A 182 21.71 -0.54 13.70
C SER A 182 22.83 0.14 14.49
N ALA A 183 24.07 -0.07 14.05
CA ALA A 183 25.26 0.65 14.53
C ALA A 183 25.52 1.95 13.73
N GLU A 184 24.88 2.10 12.57
CA GLU A 184 25.09 3.20 11.62
C GLU A 184 24.01 4.28 11.68
N ARG A 185 23.20 4.30 12.76
CA ARG A 185 22.10 5.25 12.88
C ARG A 185 22.63 6.70 12.77
N PRO A 186 22.16 7.50 11.80
CA PRO A 186 22.67 8.84 11.58
C PRO A 186 22.31 9.77 12.73
N HIS A 187 23.16 10.78 12.99
CA HIS A 187 22.89 11.79 14.02
C HIS A 187 21.63 12.60 13.71
N ARG A 188 21.38 12.94 12.45
CA ARG A 188 20.21 13.69 11.97
C ARG A 188 19.81 13.17 10.59
N HIS A 189 18.55 12.76 10.42
CA HIS A 189 18.05 12.24 9.14
C HIS A 189 16.54 12.35 9.01
N VAL A 190 16.04 12.57 7.80
CA VAL A 190 14.60 12.56 7.50
C VAL A 190 14.29 11.51 6.45
N VAL A 191 13.33 10.64 6.74
CA VAL A 191 12.82 9.67 5.76
C VAL A 191 11.44 10.15 5.29
N VAL A 192 11.32 10.44 4.01
CA VAL A 192 10.02 10.70 3.37
C VAL A 192 9.56 9.38 2.75
N ALA A 193 8.42 8.86 3.18
CA ALA A 193 7.94 7.57 2.74
C ALA A 193 6.45 7.61 2.38
N THR A 194 6.02 6.69 1.53
CA THR A 194 4.60 6.32 1.45
C THR A 194 4.30 5.16 2.41
N GLN A 195 3.15 4.49 2.23
CA GLN A 195 2.71 3.35 3.04
C GLN A 195 3.68 2.15 3.04
N VAL A 196 4.69 2.15 2.17
CA VAL A 196 5.72 1.10 2.10
C VAL A 196 6.42 0.87 3.45
N ILE A 197 6.49 1.89 4.32
CA ILE A 197 7.10 1.75 5.64
C ILE A 197 6.22 1.03 6.67
N GLU A 198 4.92 0.90 6.38
CA GLU A 198 3.94 0.25 7.25
C GLU A 198 4.10 -1.28 7.22
N GLN A 199 4.58 -1.83 6.10
CA GLN A 199 4.63 -3.27 5.85
C GLN A 199 6.06 -3.82 6.03
N SER A 200 6.21 -4.76 6.98
CA SER A 200 7.38 -5.64 7.12
C SER A 200 8.78 -5.03 7.32
N LEU A 201 8.92 -3.71 7.44
CA LEU A 201 10.18 -3.04 7.79
C LEU A 201 10.29 -2.81 9.31
N ASP A 202 11.29 -3.44 9.94
CA ASP A 202 11.59 -3.32 11.38
C ASP A 202 12.43 -2.08 11.68
N VAL A 203 11.84 -0.90 11.53
CA VAL A 203 12.52 0.41 11.67
C VAL A 203 12.00 1.22 12.86
N ASP A 204 12.86 2.07 13.43
CA ASP A 204 12.54 2.97 14.55
C ASP A 204 12.88 4.43 14.23
N PHE A 205 11.92 5.33 14.45
CA PHE A 205 12.07 6.78 14.37
C PHE A 205 11.81 7.47 15.70
N ASP A 206 12.37 8.68 15.84
CA ASP A 206 12.29 9.50 17.04
C ASP A 206 11.07 10.44 17.04
N VAL A 207 10.65 10.88 15.84
CA VAL A 207 9.43 11.66 15.60
C VAL A 207 8.79 11.23 14.29
N MET A 208 7.47 11.30 14.23
CA MET A 208 6.68 10.96 13.05
C MET A 208 5.79 12.12 12.65
N ILE A 209 5.76 12.41 11.36
CA ILE A 209 4.75 13.26 10.72
C ILE A 209 4.03 12.36 9.71
N THR A 210 2.71 12.40 9.67
CA THR A 210 1.93 11.55 8.77
C THR A 210 0.76 12.32 8.18
N ASP A 211 0.45 12.07 6.92
CA ASP A 211 -0.85 12.41 6.36
C ASP A 211 -1.97 11.72 7.16
N PRO A 212 -3.20 12.26 7.13
CA PRO A 212 -4.32 11.63 7.80
C PRO A 212 -4.67 10.32 7.09
N ALA A 213 -5.04 9.32 7.86
CA ALA A 213 -5.39 7.98 7.38
C ALA A 213 -6.45 7.39 8.32
N PRO A 214 -7.09 6.28 7.92
CA PRO A 214 -7.84 5.44 8.84
C PRO A 214 -7.06 5.17 10.15
N MET A 215 -7.78 5.12 11.28
CA MET A 215 -7.16 5.10 12.61
C MET A 215 -6.25 3.88 12.82
N ASP A 216 -6.65 2.72 12.33
CA ASP A 216 -5.83 1.49 12.35
C ASP A 216 -4.49 1.65 11.62
N LEU A 217 -4.48 2.31 10.46
CA LEU A 217 -3.25 2.61 9.72
C LEU A 217 -2.38 3.65 10.46
N VAL A 218 -2.99 4.68 11.06
CA VAL A 218 -2.24 5.62 11.91
C VAL A 218 -1.59 4.88 13.09
N LEU A 219 -2.33 3.96 13.71
CA LEU A 219 -1.83 3.13 14.81
C LEU A 219 -0.70 2.18 14.37
N GLN A 220 -0.76 1.65 13.15
CA GLN A 220 0.32 0.85 12.56
C GLN A 220 1.57 1.68 12.30
N ARG A 221 1.40 2.89 11.76
CA ARG A 221 2.49 3.85 11.53
C ARG A 221 3.21 4.18 12.83
N ILE A 222 2.50 4.53 13.89
CA ILE A 222 3.14 4.82 15.20
C ILE A 222 3.83 3.59 15.81
N GLY A 223 3.53 2.37 15.33
CA GLY A 223 4.30 1.16 15.69
C GLY A 223 5.76 1.17 15.20
N ARG A 224 6.16 2.15 14.39
CA ARG A 224 7.55 2.47 13.99
C ARG A 224 8.14 3.64 14.79
N LEU A 225 7.32 4.30 15.61
CA LEU A 225 7.74 5.38 16.50
C LEU A 225 8.13 4.79 17.85
N HIS A 226 9.37 5.04 18.25
CA HIS A 226 9.94 4.52 19.47
C HIS A 226 9.79 3.00 19.64
N ARG A 227 10.05 2.28 18.56
CA ARG A 227 9.81 0.83 18.45
C ARG A 227 10.80 -0.01 19.27
N HIS A 228 12.06 0.40 19.32
CA HIS A 228 13.15 -0.34 19.94
C HIS A 228 13.47 0.23 21.34
N PRO A 229 13.29 -0.55 22.41
CA PRO A 229 13.56 -0.08 23.77
C PRO A 229 15.08 0.09 24.00
N GLY A 230 15.45 0.99 24.90
CA GLY A 230 16.85 1.23 25.28
C GLY A 230 17.67 2.06 24.29
N ARG A 231 17.07 2.52 23.19
CA ARG A 231 17.71 3.45 22.24
C ARG A 231 17.86 4.83 22.87
N GLU A 232 19.07 5.40 22.79
CA GLU A 232 19.31 6.78 23.21
C GLU A 232 18.60 7.75 22.25
N ARG A 233 17.89 8.73 22.81
CA ARG A 233 17.17 9.74 22.03
C ARG A 233 17.59 11.16 22.44
N PRO A 234 17.68 12.09 21.47
CA PRO A 234 17.90 13.51 21.75
C PRO A 234 16.89 14.06 22.75
N SER A 235 17.27 15.07 23.53
CA SER A 235 16.46 15.51 24.68
C SER A 235 15.05 15.98 24.29
N GLY A 236 14.91 16.63 23.13
CA GLY A 236 13.63 17.07 22.56
C GLY A 236 12.75 15.94 21.98
N LEU A 237 13.28 14.73 21.82
CA LEU A 237 12.64 13.60 21.15
C LEU A 237 12.51 12.36 22.06
N ARG A 238 12.61 12.55 23.38
CA ARG A 238 12.37 11.49 24.37
C ARG A 238 10.91 11.09 24.48
N GLU A 239 10.00 11.98 24.12
CA GLU A 239 8.58 11.66 24.01
C GLU A 239 8.27 11.21 22.57
N ALA A 240 7.60 10.07 22.45
CA ALA A 240 7.13 9.57 21.17
C ALA A 240 5.95 10.41 20.67
N ARG A 241 6.22 11.34 19.74
CA ARG A 241 5.19 12.18 19.12
C ARG A 241 4.95 11.82 17.65
N CYS A 242 3.68 11.64 17.32
CA CYS A 242 3.17 11.50 15.97
C CYS A 242 2.29 12.70 15.63
N HIS A 243 2.63 13.40 14.56
CA HIS A 243 1.95 14.59 14.08
C HIS A 243 1.10 14.23 12.85
N VAL A 244 -0.23 14.28 12.99
CA VAL A 244 -1.17 14.09 11.88
C VAL A 244 -1.37 15.42 11.18
N MET A 245 -0.97 15.50 9.92
CA MET A 245 -1.04 16.72 9.12
C MET A 245 -2.48 17.04 8.71
N VAL A 246 -2.83 18.31 8.84
CA VAL A 246 -4.07 18.91 8.35
C VAL A 246 -3.74 20.28 7.75
N ALA A 247 -4.51 20.71 6.75
CA ALA A 247 -4.32 22.01 6.11
C ALA A 247 -4.94 23.16 6.93
N ASP A 248 -6.03 22.91 7.65
CA ASP A 248 -6.69 23.89 8.49
C ASP A 248 -7.49 23.22 9.61
N THR A 249 -7.29 23.67 10.85
CA THR A 249 -8.09 23.25 12.00
C THR A 249 -9.28 24.16 12.30
N GLY A 250 -9.37 25.31 11.63
CA GLY A 250 -10.47 26.28 11.74
C GLY A 250 -11.71 25.88 10.94
N SER A 251 -11.55 25.06 9.90
CA SER A 251 -12.66 24.49 9.13
C SER A 251 -13.37 23.35 9.88
N ALA A 252 -14.63 23.08 9.51
CA ALA A 252 -15.42 21.99 10.07
C ALA A 252 -16.06 21.15 8.94
N PRO A 253 -15.54 19.95 8.62
CA PRO A 253 -14.36 19.28 9.19
C PRO A 253 -13.03 19.98 8.94
N TRP A 254 -11.99 19.58 9.67
CA TRP A 254 -10.61 20.02 9.38
C TRP A 254 -10.25 19.72 7.92
N ALA A 255 -9.65 20.70 7.24
CA ALA A 255 -9.23 20.53 5.86
C ALA A 255 -7.94 19.70 5.81
N TYR A 256 -7.79 18.88 4.78
CA TYR A 256 -6.58 18.09 4.54
C TYR A 256 -6.38 17.87 3.03
N SER A 257 -5.24 17.31 2.62
CA SER A 257 -4.93 17.07 1.21
C SER A 257 -5.95 16.13 0.57
N GLY A 258 -6.60 16.56 -0.51
CA GLY A 258 -7.54 15.75 -1.28
C GLY A 258 -6.92 14.48 -1.90
N GLY A 259 -5.59 14.40 -2.01
CA GLY A 259 -4.90 13.16 -2.40
C GLY A 259 -5.16 12.00 -1.43
N THR A 260 -5.53 12.29 -0.18
CA THR A 260 -5.89 11.28 0.81
C THR A 260 -7.16 10.53 0.45
N ASP A 261 -8.19 11.23 -0.02
CA ASP A 261 -9.50 10.63 -0.34
C ASP A 261 -9.45 9.78 -1.63
N VAL A 262 -8.37 9.90 -2.42
CA VAL A 262 -8.09 9.01 -3.56
C VAL A 262 -7.57 7.65 -3.09
N VAL A 263 -6.89 7.61 -1.95
CA VAL A 263 -6.23 6.41 -1.42
C VAL A 263 -7.10 5.73 -0.37
N TYR A 264 -7.81 6.51 0.45
CA TYR A 264 -8.63 6.01 1.55
C TYR A 264 -10.06 6.51 1.44
N GLU A 265 -11.01 5.68 1.86
CA GLU A 265 -12.40 6.08 2.00
C GLU A 265 -12.52 7.24 2.98
N ARG A 266 -13.04 8.37 2.48
CA ARG A 266 -13.20 9.64 3.20
C ARG A 266 -13.88 9.48 4.56
N SER A 267 -14.84 8.56 4.67
CA SER A 267 -15.56 8.28 5.92
C SER A 267 -14.64 7.82 7.04
N HIS A 268 -13.66 6.95 6.76
CA HIS A 268 -12.72 6.45 7.76
C HIS A 268 -11.70 7.52 8.18
N VAL A 269 -11.23 8.33 7.22
CA VAL A 269 -10.31 9.45 7.47
C VAL A 269 -10.98 10.51 8.36
N LEU A 270 -12.21 10.92 8.03
CA LEU A 270 -12.95 11.90 8.83
C LEU A 270 -13.26 11.40 10.24
N ARG A 271 -13.54 10.10 10.43
CA ARG A 271 -13.73 9.53 11.76
C ARG A 271 -12.44 9.56 12.58
N ALA A 272 -11.30 9.20 11.98
CA ALA A 272 -10.00 9.29 12.64
C ALA A 272 -9.64 10.72 13.07
N LEU A 273 -9.84 11.69 12.17
CA LEU A 273 -9.67 13.11 12.48
C LEU A 273 -10.68 13.62 13.52
N GLY A 274 -11.92 13.15 13.49
CA GLY A 274 -12.94 13.50 14.47
C GLY A 274 -12.55 13.06 15.89
N ILE A 275 -12.04 11.83 16.04
CA ILE A 275 -11.53 11.33 17.33
C ILE A 275 -10.36 12.21 17.82
N LEU A 276 -9.46 12.60 16.92
CA LEU A 276 -8.35 13.49 17.26
C LEU A 276 -8.82 14.90 17.63
N ALA A 277 -9.82 15.43 16.92
CA ALA A 277 -10.39 16.76 17.18
C ALA A 277 -11.12 16.82 18.53
N ASP A 278 -11.86 15.79 18.90
CA ASP A 278 -12.54 15.71 20.21
C ASP A 278 -11.55 15.66 21.37
N ARG A 279 -10.50 14.85 21.23
CA ARG A 279 -9.53 14.61 22.31
C ARG A 279 -8.43 15.67 22.35
N GLY A 280 -8.18 16.38 21.24
CA GLY A 280 -7.07 17.32 21.02
C GLY A 280 -5.68 16.68 20.98
N ARG A 281 -5.49 15.59 21.74
CA ARG A 281 -4.33 14.71 21.75
C ARG A 281 -4.77 13.30 22.10
N ILE A 282 -4.17 12.29 21.49
CA ILE A 282 -4.46 10.88 21.78
C ILE A 282 -3.20 10.22 22.35
N GLY A 283 -3.29 9.67 23.57
CA GLY A 283 -2.23 8.84 24.13
C GLY A 283 -2.50 7.37 23.84
N VAL A 284 -1.46 6.65 23.41
CA VAL A 284 -1.49 5.21 23.15
C VAL A 284 -0.32 4.57 23.89
N GLU A 285 -0.60 3.68 24.83
CA GLU A 285 0.43 3.06 25.69
C GLU A 285 0.23 1.56 25.85
N ARG A 286 -1.02 1.12 25.99
CA ARG A 286 -1.35 -0.28 26.24
C ARG A 286 -1.92 -0.92 24.98
N PRO A 287 -1.72 -2.23 24.79
CA PRO A 287 -2.36 -3.00 23.72
C PRO A 287 -3.87 -2.72 23.58
N GLY A 288 -4.59 -2.60 24.70
CA GLY A 288 -6.03 -2.31 24.70
C GLY A 288 -6.41 -0.94 24.10
N ASP A 289 -5.52 0.06 24.17
CA ASP A 289 -5.79 1.39 23.62
C ASP A 289 -5.87 1.33 22.07
N TYR A 290 -5.07 0.45 21.44
CA TYR A 290 -5.14 0.21 19.98
C TYR A 290 -6.50 -0.35 19.57
N ALA A 291 -6.95 -1.39 20.27
CA ALA A 291 -8.22 -2.03 19.98
C ALA A 291 -9.42 -1.09 20.22
N GLU A 292 -9.37 -0.28 21.28
CA GLU A 292 -10.40 0.73 21.58
C GLU A 292 -10.49 1.78 20.48
N LEU A 293 -9.36 2.36 20.08
CA LEU A 293 -9.32 3.39 19.04
C LEU A 293 -9.74 2.86 17.67
N THR A 294 -9.29 1.67 17.29
CA THR A 294 -9.75 0.99 16.07
C THR A 294 -11.25 0.73 16.15
N GLN A 295 -11.77 0.17 17.25
CA GLN A 295 -13.21 -0.10 17.37
C GLN A 295 -14.03 1.20 17.29
N LEU A 296 -13.61 2.25 17.99
CA LEU A 296 -14.27 3.55 17.93
C LEU A 296 -14.30 4.11 16.50
N ALA A 297 -13.17 4.04 15.77
CA ALA A 297 -13.07 4.56 14.41
C ALA A 297 -13.94 3.83 13.38
N TYR A 298 -14.29 2.56 13.61
CA TYR A 298 -15.11 1.76 12.70
C TYR A 298 -16.55 1.52 13.19
N SER A 299 -16.87 1.90 14.42
CA SER A 299 -18.23 1.79 14.98
C SER A 299 -19.19 2.87 14.47
N ASP A 300 -20.46 2.76 14.87
CA ASP A 300 -21.50 3.76 14.64
C ASP A 300 -21.54 4.85 15.73
N GLU A 301 -20.62 4.83 16.69
CA GLU A 301 -20.53 5.86 17.72
C GLU A 301 -20.24 7.24 17.11
N VAL A 302 -20.80 8.27 17.74
CA VAL A 302 -20.60 9.66 17.33
C VAL A 302 -19.20 10.09 17.72
N VAL A 303 -18.46 10.62 16.75
CA VAL A 303 -17.10 11.14 16.92
C VAL A 303 -16.97 12.49 16.23
N GLY A 304 -16.08 13.32 16.74
CA GLY A 304 -15.81 14.66 16.26
C GLY A 304 -16.79 15.72 16.79
N PRO A 305 -16.42 17.01 16.65
CA PRO A 305 -17.28 18.12 17.03
C PRO A 305 -18.66 18.03 16.38
N ALA A 306 -19.71 18.47 17.08
CA ALA A 306 -21.09 18.41 16.58
C ALA A 306 -21.27 19.10 15.21
N THR A 307 -20.44 20.11 14.89
CA THR A 307 -20.46 20.79 13.59
C THR A 307 -20.07 19.87 12.42
N TRP A 308 -19.38 18.75 12.67
CA TRP A 308 -18.94 17.80 11.65
C TRP A 308 -20.00 16.75 11.31
N ALA A 309 -21.07 16.64 12.11
CA ALA A 309 -22.05 15.56 12.00
C ALA A 309 -22.64 15.42 10.58
N GLY A 310 -22.93 16.54 9.90
CA GLY A 310 -23.44 16.53 8.53
C GLY A 310 -22.43 15.96 7.52
N ALA A 311 -21.16 16.36 7.62
CA ALA A 311 -20.11 15.87 6.74
C ALA A 311 -19.78 14.39 6.99
N LEU A 312 -19.79 13.94 8.25
CA LEU A 312 -19.60 12.54 8.61
C LEU A 312 -20.73 11.64 8.11
N GLN A 313 -21.99 12.10 8.21
CA GLN A 313 -23.15 11.38 7.67
C GLN A 313 -23.08 11.28 6.14
N GLU A 314 -22.69 12.36 5.46
CA GLU A 314 -22.55 12.37 4.01
C GLU A 314 -21.43 11.43 3.56
N ALA A 315 -20.25 11.49 4.17
CA ALA A 315 -19.16 10.58 3.85
C ALA A 315 -19.53 9.10 4.12
N LYS A 316 -20.29 8.82 5.19
CA LYS A 316 -20.81 7.46 5.46
C LYS A 316 -21.77 6.98 4.36
N ARG A 317 -22.61 7.88 3.84
CA ARG A 317 -23.54 7.58 2.74
C ARG A 317 -22.78 7.29 1.45
N GLU A 318 -21.76 8.09 1.13
CA GLU A 318 -20.86 7.87 0.00
C GLU A 318 -20.16 6.51 0.10
N ALA A 319 -19.53 6.21 1.25
CA ALA A 319 -18.86 4.93 1.49
C ALA A 319 -19.80 3.73 1.34
N ARG A 320 -21.06 3.84 1.79
CA ARG A 320 -22.07 2.78 1.60
C ARG A 320 -22.43 2.58 0.13
N ASN A 321 -22.52 3.66 -0.65
CA ASN A 321 -22.77 3.57 -2.08
C ASN A 321 -21.59 2.91 -2.81
N ASN A 322 -20.36 3.34 -2.50
CA ASN A 322 -19.14 2.74 -3.05
C ASN A 322 -19.05 1.25 -2.71
N ALA A 323 -19.34 0.87 -1.46
CA ALA A 323 -19.36 -0.53 -1.03
C ALA A 323 -20.39 -1.37 -1.80
N ASN A 324 -21.59 -0.84 -2.05
CA ASN A 324 -22.60 -1.54 -2.85
C ASN A 324 -22.12 -1.74 -4.30
N THR A 325 -21.54 -0.72 -4.92
CA THR A 325 -20.97 -0.83 -6.27
C THR A 325 -19.81 -1.82 -6.32
N ALA A 326 -18.93 -1.82 -5.31
CA ALA A 326 -17.84 -2.80 -5.17
C ALA A 326 -18.38 -4.23 -5.05
N VAL A 327 -19.45 -4.44 -4.28
CA VAL A 327 -20.13 -5.75 -4.16
C VAL A 327 -20.67 -6.23 -5.49
N ASP A 328 -21.32 -5.35 -6.25
CA ASP A 328 -21.88 -5.73 -7.55
C ASP A 328 -20.79 -6.03 -8.58
N ARG A 329 -19.67 -5.27 -8.59
CA ARG A 329 -18.49 -5.58 -9.42
C ARG A 329 -17.84 -6.91 -9.04
N ALA A 330 -17.64 -7.15 -7.74
CA ALA A 330 -17.00 -8.36 -7.26
C ALA A 330 -17.82 -9.61 -7.58
N ARG A 331 -19.16 -9.54 -7.60
CA ARG A 331 -20.03 -10.65 -8.01
C ARG A 331 -19.79 -11.12 -9.45
N THR A 332 -19.32 -10.24 -10.33
CA THR A 332 -18.99 -10.60 -11.71
C THR A 332 -17.82 -11.57 -11.80
N TRP A 333 -16.83 -11.43 -10.91
CA TRP A 333 -15.55 -12.15 -10.98
C TRP A 333 -15.36 -13.20 -9.88
N CYS A 334 -16.04 -13.02 -8.75
CA CYS A 334 -15.85 -13.83 -7.57
C CYS A 334 -16.84 -14.98 -7.54
N LEU A 335 -16.33 -16.22 -7.42
CA LEU A 335 -17.13 -17.43 -7.18
C LEU A 335 -17.78 -17.33 -5.79
N THR A 336 -18.91 -16.63 -5.70
CA THR A 336 -19.56 -16.24 -4.44
C THR A 336 -21.07 -16.39 -4.52
N GLY A 337 -21.68 -16.69 -3.37
CA GLY A 337 -23.13 -16.67 -3.25
C GLY A 337 -23.59 -17.22 -1.91
N PRO A 338 -24.76 -16.77 -1.39
CA PRO A 338 -25.31 -17.27 -0.12
C PRO A 338 -25.58 -18.78 -0.14
N ARG A 339 -25.76 -19.36 -1.33
CA ARG A 339 -25.95 -20.80 -1.55
C ARG A 339 -24.75 -21.47 -2.23
N LEU A 340 -23.58 -20.84 -2.26
CA LEU A 340 -22.37 -21.43 -2.85
C LEU A 340 -22.08 -22.86 -2.33
N PRO A 341 -22.25 -23.15 -1.02
CA PRO A 341 -22.09 -24.51 -0.51
C PRO A 341 -23.16 -25.52 -0.98
N GLN A 342 -24.13 -25.10 -1.80
CA GLN A 342 -25.23 -25.88 -2.36
C GLN A 342 -25.24 -25.81 -3.91
N TRP A 343 -24.21 -25.27 -4.54
CA TRP A 343 -24.11 -25.22 -6.00
C TRP A 343 -23.95 -26.63 -6.58
N ASP A 344 -24.63 -26.88 -7.69
CA ASP A 344 -24.45 -28.07 -8.52
C ASP A 344 -23.36 -27.81 -9.60
N ALA A 345 -23.00 -28.86 -10.34
CA ALA A 345 -21.98 -28.78 -11.38
C ALA A 345 -22.34 -27.75 -12.47
N GLY A 346 -23.62 -27.65 -12.85
CA GLY A 346 -24.07 -26.70 -13.87
C GLY A 346 -23.88 -25.24 -13.44
N LYS A 347 -24.27 -24.89 -12.20
CA LYS A 347 -24.04 -23.54 -11.67
C LYS A 347 -22.56 -23.18 -11.51
N LEU A 348 -21.72 -24.18 -11.22
CA LEU A 348 -20.28 -23.97 -11.19
C LEU A 348 -19.74 -23.68 -12.60
N GLU A 349 -20.11 -24.49 -13.59
CA GLU A 349 -19.71 -24.31 -14.99
C GLU A 349 -20.13 -22.94 -15.54
N ASP A 350 -21.38 -22.51 -15.32
CA ASP A 350 -21.86 -21.19 -15.74
C ASP A 350 -21.02 -20.05 -15.14
N SER A 351 -20.65 -20.18 -13.86
CA SER A 351 -19.83 -19.20 -13.17
C SER A 351 -18.37 -19.21 -13.64
N PHE A 352 -17.84 -20.37 -14.07
CA PHE A 352 -16.49 -20.49 -14.63
C PHE A 352 -16.40 -19.98 -16.07
N VAL A 353 -17.42 -20.18 -16.90
CA VAL A 353 -17.44 -19.72 -18.31
C VAL A 353 -17.46 -18.18 -18.39
N GLY A 354 -18.17 -17.51 -17.48
CA GLY A 354 -18.11 -16.05 -17.35
C GLY A 354 -16.70 -15.51 -17.08
N ASN A 355 -15.89 -16.24 -16.29
CA ASN A 355 -14.49 -15.90 -15.98
C ASN A 355 -13.51 -16.33 -17.10
N ALA A 356 -13.71 -17.50 -17.72
CA ALA A 356 -12.84 -18.06 -18.75
C ALA A 356 -12.86 -17.26 -20.08
N SER A 357 -13.91 -16.45 -20.30
CA SER A 357 -14.02 -15.53 -21.45
C SER A 357 -12.92 -14.45 -21.48
N THR A 358 -12.05 -14.40 -20.47
CA THR A 358 -10.94 -13.43 -20.33
C THR A 358 -9.57 -14.09 -20.04
N GLY A 359 -9.49 -15.42 -19.99
CA GLY A 359 -8.24 -16.16 -19.74
C GLY A 359 -7.75 -16.93 -20.98
N ASP A 360 -6.43 -16.89 -21.23
CA ASP A 360 -5.61 -17.57 -22.27
C ASP A 360 -6.04 -17.50 -23.75
N GLY A 361 -7.24 -16.98 -24.06
CA GLY A 361 -7.73 -16.74 -25.43
C GLY A 361 -8.05 -15.27 -25.75
N ALA A 362 -7.85 -14.35 -24.79
CA ALA A 362 -8.07 -12.93 -25.01
C ALA A 362 -6.89 -12.30 -25.82
N PRO A 363 -7.12 -11.21 -26.58
CA PRO A 363 -6.03 -10.48 -27.23
C PRO A 363 -4.94 -10.11 -26.21
N LYS A 364 -3.66 -10.33 -26.59
CA LYS A 364 -2.49 -9.94 -25.78
C LYS A 364 -2.63 -8.46 -25.41
N GLY A 365 -2.64 -8.15 -24.10
CA GLY A 365 -3.02 -6.83 -23.55
C GLY A 365 -4.17 -6.90 -22.53
N ARG A 366 -5.26 -7.62 -22.85
CA ARG A 366 -6.45 -7.76 -21.97
C ARG A 366 -6.20 -8.56 -20.70
N GLN A 367 -5.15 -9.38 -20.70
CA GLN A 367 -4.74 -10.21 -19.57
C GLN A 367 -4.18 -9.35 -18.41
N ALA A 368 -3.56 -8.22 -18.72
CA ALA A 368 -3.10 -7.24 -17.73
C ALA A 368 -4.29 -6.53 -17.05
N ALA A 369 -5.31 -6.15 -17.81
CA ALA A 369 -6.55 -5.59 -17.27
C ALA A 369 -7.32 -6.59 -16.39
N ALA A 370 -7.37 -7.88 -16.76
CA ALA A 370 -7.99 -8.91 -15.93
C ALA A 370 -7.26 -9.13 -14.59
N GLN A 371 -5.92 -9.04 -14.57
CA GLN A 371 -5.13 -9.14 -13.34
C GLN A 371 -5.23 -7.87 -12.47
N ALA A 372 -5.27 -6.69 -13.11
CA ALA A 372 -5.51 -5.41 -12.43
C ALA A 372 -6.91 -5.35 -11.81
N ALA A 373 -7.95 -5.84 -12.51
CA ALA A 373 -9.33 -5.86 -12.04
C ALA A 373 -9.56 -6.71 -10.78
N VAL A 374 -8.70 -7.70 -10.49
CA VAL A 374 -8.77 -8.49 -9.24
C VAL A 374 -8.13 -7.74 -8.05
N ARG A 375 -7.35 -6.69 -8.32
CA ARG A 375 -6.61 -5.88 -7.34
C ARG A 375 -7.08 -4.40 -7.40
N ASP A 376 -8.35 -4.15 -7.07
CA ASP A 376 -8.98 -2.80 -7.08
C ASP A 376 -8.26 -1.78 -6.16
N SER A 377 -7.33 -2.21 -5.29
CA SER A 377 -6.58 -1.31 -4.40
C SER A 377 -5.48 -0.51 -5.12
N GLU A 378 -4.99 -1.01 -6.25
CA GLU A 378 -3.91 -0.38 -7.00
C GLU A 378 -4.05 -0.79 -8.47
N ASP A 379 -4.93 -0.11 -9.21
CA ASP A 379 -4.90 -0.12 -10.67
C ASP A 379 -3.47 0.32 -11.08
N GLN A 380 -2.57 -0.61 -11.31
CA GLN A 380 -1.16 -0.36 -11.60
C GLN A 380 -0.77 -1.26 -12.75
N ILE A 381 -0.01 -0.71 -13.69
CA ILE A 381 0.42 -1.42 -14.88
C ILE A 381 1.86 -1.85 -14.64
N PRO A 382 2.12 -3.14 -14.36
CA PRO A 382 3.49 -3.61 -14.15
C PRO A 382 4.25 -3.55 -15.47
N VAL A 383 5.42 -2.92 -15.46
CA VAL A 383 6.31 -2.81 -16.61
C VAL A 383 7.75 -3.15 -16.22
N LEU A 384 8.50 -3.71 -17.14
CA LEU A 384 9.95 -3.86 -17.06
C LEU A 384 10.58 -2.63 -17.71
N LEU A 385 11.28 -1.83 -16.92
CA LEU A 385 12.01 -0.67 -17.42
C LEU A 385 13.31 -1.15 -18.08
N VAL A 386 13.54 -0.73 -19.33
CA VAL A 386 14.83 -0.96 -20.02
C VAL A 386 15.36 0.39 -20.47
N ALA A 387 16.59 0.69 -20.06
CA ALA A 387 17.26 1.93 -20.46
C ALA A 387 17.82 1.78 -21.88
N VAL A 388 17.73 2.86 -22.65
CA VAL A 388 18.26 2.95 -24.01
C VAL A 388 19.21 4.14 -24.06
N ASP A 389 20.42 3.95 -24.57
CA ASP A 389 21.42 5.02 -24.68
C ASP A 389 21.44 5.60 -26.11
N PRO A 390 20.93 6.83 -26.33
CA PRO A 390 20.97 7.47 -27.65
C PRO A 390 22.40 7.77 -28.13
N GLY A 391 23.35 8.00 -27.22
CA GLY A 391 24.75 8.24 -27.53
C GLY A 391 25.46 7.02 -28.13
N MET A 392 24.99 5.82 -27.80
CA MET A 392 25.46 4.56 -28.39
C MET A 392 24.65 4.11 -29.61
N GLY A 393 23.80 4.97 -30.18
CA GLY A 393 22.93 4.62 -31.31
C GLY A 393 21.64 3.92 -30.89
N CYS A 394 21.07 4.32 -29.75
CA CYS A 394 19.86 3.74 -29.15
C CYS A 394 20.02 2.27 -28.75
N VAL A 395 21.19 1.92 -28.21
CA VAL A 395 21.46 0.57 -27.71
C VAL A 395 20.78 0.37 -26.35
N PRO A 396 20.07 -0.75 -26.12
CA PRO A 396 19.57 -1.11 -24.80
C PRO A 396 20.73 -1.37 -23.84
N ILE A 397 20.65 -0.80 -22.65
CA ILE A 397 21.67 -0.88 -21.61
C ILE A 397 21.02 -1.30 -20.29
N LYS A 398 21.83 -1.81 -19.36
CA LYS A 398 21.40 -1.90 -17.97
C LYS A 398 21.01 -0.51 -17.45
N PRO A 399 20.19 -0.39 -16.39
CA PRO A 399 19.88 0.91 -15.80
C PRO A 399 21.17 1.74 -15.63
N PRO A 400 21.19 3.03 -16.01
CA PRO A 400 22.45 3.76 -16.25
C PRO A 400 23.33 3.95 -15.01
N TRP A 401 22.79 3.73 -13.81
CA TRP A 401 23.54 3.68 -12.56
C TRP A 401 24.20 2.32 -12.26
N GLN A 402 23.90 1.29 -13.04
CA GLN A 402 24.56 -0.01 -13.01
C GLN A 402 25.66 -0.06 -14.07
N VAL A 403 26.85 0.34 -13.64
CA VAL A 403 28.07 0.35 -14.45
C VAL A 403 28.94 -0.88 -14.15
N ASP A 404 29.86 -1.20 -15.05
CA ASP A 404 30.83 -2.27 -14.81
C ASP A 404 31.94 -1.86 -13.82
N THR A 405 32.96 -2.71 -13.67
CA THR A 405 34.09 -2.45 -12.77
C THR A 405 34.93 -1.24 -13.18
N ASP A 406 34.87 -0.85 -14.45
CA ASP A 406 35.60 0.30 -15.00
C ASP A 406 34.74 1.56 -15.02
N GLY A 407 33.48 1.47 -14.56
CA GLY A 407 32.53 2.58 -14.53
C GLY A 407 31.81 2.81 -15.86
N GLU A 408 31.89 1.86 -16.79
CA GLU A 408 31.32 1.98 -18.12
C GLU A 408 29.89 1.44 -18.21
N THR A 409 29.14 1.95 -19.19
CA THR A 409 27.76 1.55 -19.45
C THR A 409 27.71 0.12 -19.96
N ILE A 410 26.85 -0.72 -19.38
CA ILE A 410 26.76 -2.14 -19.74
C ILE A 410 25.66 -2.35 -20.80
N PRO A 411 26.00 -2.67 -22.07
CA PRO A 411 25.01 -2.95 -23.09
C PRO A 411 24.31 -4.30 -22.87
N ILE A 412 23.08 -4.39 -23.35
CA ILE A 412 22.27 -5.60 -23.35
C ILE A 412 22.10 -6.06 -24.79
N ASP A 413 22.43 -7.32 -25.04
CA ASP A 413 22.07 -7.97 -26.30
C ASP A 413 20.60 -8.43 -26.23
N VAL A 414 19.74 -7.67 -26.90
CA VAL A 414 18.31 -7.95 -27.05
C VAL A 414 18.01 -8.73 -28.34
N SER A 415 19.02 -8.93 -29.19
CA SER A 415 18.88 -9.55 -30.51
C SER A 415 19.04 -11.06 -30.50
N THR A 416 19.34 -11.63 -29.33
CA THR A 416 19.57 -13.07 -29.16
C THR A 416 18.77 -13.62 -27.98
N TRP A 417 18.76 -14.95 -27.88
CA TRP A 417 18.17 -15.64 -26.74
C TRP A 417 18.92 -15.31 -25.45
N PRO A 418 18.26 -14.74 -24.41
CA PRO A 418 18.95 -14.17 -23.26
C PRO A 418 19.45 -15.26 -22.32
N SER A 419 20.57 -14.98 -21.65
CA SER A 419 21.07 -15.87 -20.61
C SER A 419 20.12 -15.88 -19.39
N PRO A 420 20.07 -16.97 -18.60
CA PRO A 420 19.29 -17.00 -17.36
C PRO A 420 19.68 -15.89 -16.36
N GLY A 421 20.93 -15.42 -16.38
CA GLY A 421 21.40 -14.31 -15.56
C GLY A 421 20.76 -12.98 -15.99
N LEU A 422 20.80 -12.67 -17.28
CA LEU A 422 20.18 -11.47 -17.83
C LEU A 422 18.67 -11.44 -17.58
N VAL A 423 17.97 -12.57 -17.79
CA VAL A 423 16.53 -12.66 -17.52
C VAL A 423 16.21 -12.37 -16.04
N ARG A 424 17.01 -12.90 -15.12
CA ARG A 424 16.84 -12.63 -13.68
C ARG A 424 17.06 -11.15 -13.37
N GLU A 425 18.09 -10.53 -13.93
CA GLU A 425 18.35 -9.10 -13.77
C GLU A 425 17.21 -8.24 -14.34
N MET A 426 16.78 -8.49 -15.58
CA MET A 426 15.68 -7.74 -16.22
C MET A 426 14.40 -7.76 -15.38
N ARG A 427 14.09 -8.90 -14.75
CA ARG A 427 12.93 -9.03 -13.84
C ARG A 427 13.02 -8.12 -12.62
N THR A 428 14.23 -7.74 -12.19
CA THR A 428 14.44 -6.77 -11.11
C THR A 428 14.24 -5.32 -11.53
N TRP A 429 14.11 -5.05 -12.83
CA TRP A 429 13.80 -3.72 -13.36
C TRP A 429 12.29 -3.46 -13.46
N SER A 430 11.49 -4.28 -12.76
CA SER A 430 10.04 -4.14 -12.68
C SER A 430 9.64 -2.93 -11.83
N VAL A 431 8.74 -2.12 -12.38
CA VAL A 431 8.11 -0.97 -11.71
C VAL A 431 6.65 -0.88 -12.12
N SER A 432 5.83 -0.28 -11.26
CA SER A 432 4.40 -0.10 -11.50
C SER A 432 4.09 1.30 -12.03
N LEU A 433 3.39 1.38 -13.16
CA LEU A 433 2.89 2.62 -13.74
C LEU A 433 1.48 2.93 -13.20
N PRO A 434 1.24 4.15 -12.69
CA PRO A 434 -0.10 4.59 -12.34
C PRO A 434 -0.91 4.93 -13.61
N PRO A 435 -2.15 4.44 -13.78
CA PRO A 435 -3.02 4.73 -14.92
C PRO A 435 -3.69 6.10 -14.81
N TRP A 436 -3.89 6.63 -13.60
CA TRP A 436 -4.59 7.89 -13.35
C TRP A 436 -4.08 9.10 -14.14
N PRO A 437 -2.76 9.35 -14.28
CA PRO A 437 -2.24 10.45 -15.10
C PRO A 437 -2.62 10.34 -16.58
N PHE A 438 -2.84 9.12 -17.08
CA PHE A 438 -3.23 8.85 -18.47
C PHE A 438 -4.74 8.98 -18.69
N ARG A 439 -5.54 9.09 -17.62
CA ARG A 439 -7.01 9.11 -17.72
C ARG A 439 -7.52 10.40 -18.36
N GLU A 440 -8.45 10.27 -19.30
CA GLU A 440 -9.21 11.40 -19.87
C GLU A 440 -10.57 11.49 -19.18
N THR A 441 -11.14 12.70 -19.15
CA THR A 441 -12.46 12.94 -18.56
C THR A 441 -13.50 12.02 -19.20
N GLY A 442 -14.17 11.21 -18.36
CA GLY A 442 -15.23 10.29 -18.81
C GLY A 442 -14.79 8.88 -19.19
N LYS A 443 -13.49 8.59 -19.31
CA LYS A 443 -13.01 7.21 -19.55
C LYS A 443 -13.01 6.37 -18.28
N ALA A 444 -13.36 5.09 -18.42
CA ALA A 444 -13.21 4.09 -17.35
C ALA A 444 -11.70 3.78 -17.15
N ILE A 445 -11.31 3.36 -15.94
CA ILE A 445 -9.91 3.09 -15.64
C ILE A 445 -9.36 1.88 -16.42
N ASP A 446 -10.18 0.84 -16.60
CA ASP A 446 -9.84 -0.35 -17.38
C ASP A 446 -9.47 -0.02 -18.83
N GLU A 447 -10.20 0.92 -19.45
CA GLU A 447 -9.89 1.41 -20.81
C GLU A 447 -8.55 2.13 -20.88
N VAL A 448 -8.17 2.83 -19.80
CA VAL A 448 -6.89 3.53 -19.71
C VAL A 448 -5.76 2.53 -19.52
N VAL A 449 -5.96 1.51 -18.68
CA VAL A 449 -4.99 0.42 -18.48
C VAL A 449 -4.72 -0.30 -19.80
N ASP A 450 -5.78 -0.67 -20.53
CA ASP A 450 -5.67 -1.30 -21.85
C ASP A 450 -4.94 -0.39 -22.84
N ALA A 451 -5.29 0.91 -22.91
CA ALA A 451 -4.66 1.84 -23.83
C ALA A 451 -3.16 2.03 -23.57
N VAL A 452 -2.75 2.12 -22.29
CA VAL A 452 -1.34 2.23 -21.91
C VAL A 452 -0.61 0.92 -22.19
N ALA A 453 -1.19 -0.23 -21.84
CA ALA A 453 -0.60 -1.53 -22.12
C ALA A 453 -0.37 -1.75 -23.62
N CYS A 454 -1.37 -1.44 -24.47
CA CYS A 454 -1.22 -1.52 -25.93
C CYS A 454 -0.14 -0.55 -26.44
N ALA A 455 -0.09 0.68 -25.93
CA ALA A 455 0.92 1.65 -26.36
C ALA A 455 2.36 1.21 -26.06
N ILE A 456 2.57 0.48 -24.95
CA ILE A 456 3.88 -0.10 -24.60
C ILE A 456 4.14 -1.36 -25.43
N TRP A 457 3.14 -2.21 -25.62
CA TRP A 457 3.28 -3.47 -26.35
C TRP A 457 3.60 -3.25 -27.84
N ASP A 458 2.97 -2.25 -28.45
CA ASP A 458 3.16 -1.91 -29.87
C ASP A 458 4.32 -0.92 -30.11
N ASP A 459 5.16 -0.66 -29.09
CA ASP A 459 6.30 0.26 -29.21
C ASP A 459 7.33 -0.29 -30.22
N GLU A 460 7.63 0.51 -31.25
CA GLU A 460 8.60 0.17 -32.29
C GLU A 460 10.00 -0.08 -31.71
N ALA A 461 10.35 0.56 -30.59
CA ALA A 461 11.65 0.40 -29.95
C ALA A 461 11.93 -1.03 -29.47
N THR A 462 10.90 -1.77 -29.09
CA THR A 462 11.01 -3.12 -28.50
C THR A 462 10.51 -4.24 -29.42
N ARG A 463 9.95 -3.88 -30.59
CA ARG A 463 9.24 -4.81 -31.49
C ARG A 463 10.12 -5.97 -32.00
N ASP A 464 11.38 -5.70 -32.26
CA ASP A 464 12.32 -6.66 -32.86
C ASP A 464 13.25 -7.33 -31.82
N TRP A 465 12.93 -7.23 -30.53
CA TRP A 465 13.75 -7.82 -29.47
C TRP A 465 13.47 -9.31 -29.31
N GLU A 466 14.33 -10.15 -29.88
CA GLU A 466 14.24 -11.62 -29.78
C GLU A 466 14.23 -12.10 -28.32
N CYS A 467 14.88 -11.35 -27.41
CA CYS A 467 14.94 -11.73 -26.01
C CYS A 467 13.56 -11.83 -25.31
N LEU A 468 12.54 -11.14 -25.83
CA LEU A 468 11.19 -11.14 -25.28
C LEU A 468 10.40 -12.41 -25.58
N GLU A 469 10.90 -13.28 -26.48
CA GLU A 469 10.32 -14.60 -26.73
C GLU A 469 10.61 -15.61 -25.60
N HIS A 470 11.55 -15.28 -24.70
CA HIS A 470 11.87 -16.11 -23.55
C HIS A 470 10.62 -16.32 -22.66
N PRO A 471 10.29 -17.54 -22.17
CA PRO A 471 9.04 -17.80 -21.44
C PRO A 471 8.83 -16.97 -20.17
N LEU A 472 9.93 -16.52 -19.55
CA LEU A 472 9.90 -15.64 -18.37
C LEU A 472 9.86 -14.15 -18.72
N LEU A 473 9.90 -13.74 -19.98
CA LEU A 473 9.75 -12.33 -20.40
C LEU A 473 8.53 -12.17 -21.32
N ARG A 474 8.12 -13.24 -21.99
CA ARG A 474 6.95 -13.28 -22.86
C ARG A 474 5.69 -12.90 -22.10
N GLY A 475 5.01 -11.86 -22.56
CA GLY A 475 3.78 -11.34 -21.95
C GLY A 475 3.99 -10.20 -20.97
N GLU A 476 5.24 -9.88 -20.61
CA GLU A 476 5.57 -8.70 -19.81
C GLU A 476 5.56 -7.44 -20.69
N LEU A 477 5.14 -6.32 -20.12
CA LEU A 477 5.21 -5.01 -20.78
C LEU A 477 6.62 -4.43 -20.58
N VAL A 478 7.33 -4.13 -21.67
CA VAL A 478 8.69 -3.59 -21.61
C VAL A 478 8.67 -2.12 -21.98
N LEU A 479 8.98 -1.25 -21.01
CA LEU A 479 9.04 0.19 -21.20
C LEU A 479 10.48 0.62 -21.50
N ALA A 480 10.79 0.84 -22.78
CA ALA A 480 12.05 1.43 -23.21
C ALA A 480 12.08 2.93 -22.87
N MET A 481 13.08 3.36 -22.08
CA MET A 481 13.27 4.77 -21.71
C MET A 481 14.66 5.26 -22.11
N ASN A 482 14.73 6.46 -22.68
CA ASN A 482 15.97 7.02 -23.21
C ASN A 482 16.76 7.72 -22.12
N LYS A 483 18.06 7.47 -22.08
CA LYS A 483 19.02 8.30 -21.32
C LYS A 483 19.06 9.71 -21.92
N THR A 484 19.08 10.71 -21.04
CA THR A 484 18.99 12.13 -21.44
C THR A 484 20.25 12.66 -22.11
N ASP A 485 21.42 12.27 -21.61
CA ASP A 485 22.74 12.71 -22.10
C ASP A 485 23.86 11.79 -21.59
N GLU A 486 25.05 11.90 -22.20
CA GLU A 486 26.23 11.12 -21.80
C GLU A 486 26.59 11.38 -20.32
N GLY A 487 26.64 10.31 -19.52
CA GLY A 487 26.91 10.38 -18.07
C GLY A 487 25.69 10.64 -17.19
N SER A 488 24.52 10.92 -17.77
CA SER A 488 23.29 11.10 -17.00
C SER A 488 22.69 9.78 -16.52
N THR A 489 22.24 9.74 -15.26
CA THR A 489 21.48 8.62 -14.68
C THR A 489 19.96 8.78 -14.89
N ARG A 490 19.54 9.84 -15.58
CA ARG A 490 18.13 10.18 -15.81
C ARG A 490 17.62 9.58 -17.11
N LEU A 491 16.51 8.87 -16.99
CA LEU A 491 15.79 8.26 -18.10
C LEU A 491 14.48 9.01 -18.36
N GLU A 492 14.13 9.16 -19.63
CA GLU A 492 12.93 9.85 -20.07
C GLU A 492 12.21 9.12 -21.21
N ARG A 493 10.88 9.17 -21.22
CA ARG A 493 10.07 8.66 -22.31
C ARG A 493 8.73 9.38 -22.36
N ASP A 494 8.32 9.75 -23.56
CA ASP A 494 6.95 10.15 -23.81
C ASP A 494 6.09 8.93 -24.07
N LEU A 495 4.97 8.82 -23.36
CA LEU A 495 3.99 7.76 -23.53
C LEU A 495 2.59 8.38 -23.53
N LEU A 496 1.89 8.23 -24.65
CA LEU A 496 0.60 8.90 -24.89
C LEU A 496 0.73 10.41 -24.60
N LYS A 497 -0.12 10.95 -23.69
CA LYS A 497 -0.12 12.36 -23.26
C LYS A 497 0.71 12.63 -22.01
N CYS A 498 1.54 11.68 -21.58
CA CYS A 498 2.37 11.81 -20.38
C CYS A 498 3.85 11.78 -20.74
N HIS A 499 4.63 12.50 -19.95
CA HIS A 499 6.07 12.46 -19.94
C HIS A 499 6.54 11.71 -18.69
N LEU A 500 7.26 10.61 -18.91
CA LEU A 500 7.79 9.72 -17.88
C LEU A 500 9.25 10.07 -17.63
N ILE A 501 9.61 10.18 -16.35
CA ILE A 501 11.00 10.39 -15.93
C ILE A 501 11.31 9.34 -14.87
N TYR A 502 12.46 8.69 -14.99
CA TYR A 502 13.00 7.83 -13.93
C TYR A 502 14.37 8.35 -13.51
N THR A 503 14.59 8.43 -12.20
CA THR A 503 15.90 8.71 -11.59
C THR A 503 16.14 7.75 -10.44
N GLN A 504 17.41 7.44 -10.14
CA GLN A 504 17.72 6.57 -9.02
C GLN A 504 17.32 7.23 -7.69
N GLU A 505 17.23 8.57 -7.61
CA GLU A 505 16.88 9.33 -6.40
C GLU A 505 15.36 9.38 -6.16
N ARG A 506 14.57 9.67 -7.21
CA ARG A 506 13.12 9.93 -7.11
C ARG A 506 12.22 8.80 -7.62
N GLY A 507 12.81 7.80 -8.27
CA GLY A 507 12.08 6.72 -8.94
C GLY A 507 11.28 7.27 -10.12
N LEU A 508 10.17 6.59 -10.44
CA LEU A 508 9.32 6.90 -11.58
C LEU A 508 8.36 8.06 -11.30
N GLU A 509 8.46 9.11 -12.10
CA GLU A 509 7.57 10.26 -12.17
C GLU A 509 6.73 10.20 -13.45
N VAL A 510 5.45 10.55 -13.32
CA VAL A 510 4.53 10.64 -14.46
C VAL A 510 3.94 12.04 -14.48
N ARG A 511 4.27 12.81 -15.52
CA ARG A 511 3.84 14.20 -15.69
C ARG A 511 2.87 14.29 -16.86
N ALA A 512 1.65 14.77 -16.63
CA ALA A 512 0.73 15.07 -17.72
C ALA A 512 1.28 16.24 -18.56
N ARG A 513 1.15 16.16 -19.88
CA ARG A 513 1.51 17.24 -20.81
C ARG A 513 0.40 18.27 -20.98
#